data_AF-A0A8J7S4D2-F1
#
_entry.id   AF-A0A8J7S4D2-F1
#
_cell.length_a   1.000
_cell.length_b   1.000
_cell.length_c   1.000
_cell.angle_alpha   90.00
_cell.angle_beta   90.00
_cell.angle_gamma   90.00
#
_symmetry.space_group_name_H-M   'P 1'
#
loop_
_entity.id
_entity.type
_entity.pdbx_description
1 polymer ?
#
loop_
_entity_poly.entity_id
_entity_poly.type
_entity_poly.pdbx_seq_one_letter_code
_entity_poly.pdbx_strand_id
1 'polypeptide(L)'
;MNNSIDNDKNTEIIENNENNEKMQTVKIKPNTVEELSKIKEEIKSSLKEEINVIYYFSGTGNSYYVARELAKVLSNNNGKGTKTNTKIIPIANEIKKEQITCGSDRIIFIYPVYGFGVPEIVESFIKRLNMERNPKLYSIATCGKMAGGVHCQVDKLLKEKKQQLNAGYTVQMPSNYILAFSAPSQSKIIEILDDTDIRVKELGNLIQSNEKNNAMDSIIAKISTGAFYPFWKKSLYKFDEKFKISKACNLCGNCVEICPVSNIEIVDNEKLENNDRIIYKHKCQECMGCIQTCPTRAIIYGSSAKRKSYFNPRVEINELIEANKGIINQ
;
A
#
# COMPACT_ATOMS: atom_id res chain seq x y z
N MET A 1 -57.82 22.95 -52.83
CA MET A 1 -56.99 23.87 -52.02
C MET A 1 -55.90 23.06 -51.35
N ASN A 2 -54.65 23.39 -51.72
CA ASN A 2 -53.35 23.18 -51.06
C ASN A 2 -52.80 21.75 -50.82
N ASN A 3 -51.84 21.37 -51.69
CA ASN A 3 -50.41 21.00 -51.43
C ASN A 3 -50.05 20.53 -50.00
N SER A 4 -49.21 19.51 -49.74
CA SER A 4 -47.86 19.25 -50.29
C SER A 4 -47.28 17.92 -49.74
N ILE A 5 -46.67 17.09 -50.59
CA ILE A 5 -45.23 16.72 -50.66
C ILE A 5 -44.76 15.55 -49.77
N ASP A 6 -44.32 14.50 -50.47
CA ASP A 6 -43.46 13.38 -50.07
C ASP A 6 -42.18 13.81 -49.32
N ASN A 7 -41.66 12.93 -48.45
CA ASN A 7 -40.32 12.39 -48.67
C ASN A 7 -40.03 11.16 -47.81
N ASP A 8 -39.77 10.09 -48.55
CA ASP A 8 -39.34 8.76 -48.18
C ASP A 8 -37.87 8.77 -47.70
N LYS A 9 -37.53 7.83 -46.80
CA LYS A 9 -36.21 7.17 -46.59
C LYS A 9 -35.01 7.97 -46.09
N ASN A 10 -34.39 7.45 -45.02
CA ASN A 10 -32.95 7.20 -44.95
C ASN A 10 -32.65 6.17 -43.85
N THR A 11 -32.88 4.90 -44.18
CA THR A 11 -32.29 3.76 -43.47
C THR A 11 -31.31 3.12 -44.46
N GLU A 12 -30.02 3.46 -44.36
CA GLU A 12 -28.99 2.72 -45.07
C GLU A 12 -28.46 1.63 -44.15
N ILE A 13 -28.80 0.39 -44.48
CA ILE A 13 -28.14 -0.82 -43.96
C ILE A 13 -26.95 -1.05 -44.87
N ILE A 14 -25.74 -0.83 -44.36
CA ILE A 14 -24.50 -1.30 -45.00
C ILE A 14 -24.10 -2.59 -44.28
N GLU A 15 -24.39 -3.74 -44.89
CA GLU A 15 -23.75 -4.99 -44.53
C GLU A 15 -22.31 -4.98 -45.07
N ASN A 16 -21.34 -5.00 -44.15
CA ASN A 16 -19.99 -5.44 -44.47
C ASN A 16 -19.59 -6.51 -43.44
N ASN A 17 -19.45 -7.73 -43.95
CA ASN A 17 -18.78 -8.84 -43.27
C ASN A 17 -17.33 -8.45 -42.99
N GLU A 18 -16.91 -8.51 -41.72
CA GLU A 18 -15.65 -9.08 -41.23
C GLU A 18 -15.40 -8.70 -39.76
N ASN A 19 -14.91 -9.68 -39.00
CA ASN A 19 -14.59 -9.66 -37.57
C ASN A 19 -13.95 -8.35 -37.07
N ASN A 20 -14.59 -7.68 -36.09
CA ASN A 20 -13.95 -6.99 -34.96
C ASN A 20 -15.01 -6.35 -34.06
N GLU A 21 -14.93 -6.61 -32.75
CA GLU A 21 -15.71 -5.91 -31.72
C GLU A 21 -15.49 -4.39 -31.82
N LYS A 22 -16.42 -3.69 -32.47
CA LYS A 22 -16.45 -2.23 -32.52
C LYS A 22 -17.55 -1.71 -31.60
N MET A 23 -17.11 -0.90 -30.65
CA MET A 23 -17.92 0.05 -29.89
C MET A 23 -18.89 0.76 -30.86
N GLN A 24 -20.18 0.42 -30.80
CA GLN A 24 -21.21 1.12 -31.56
C GLN A 24 -21.32 2.55 -31.02
N THR A 25 -20.91 3.52 -31.83
CA THR A 25 -21.10 4.94 -31.53
C THR A 25 -22.52 5.33 -31.93
N VAL A 26 -23.44 5.28 -30.97
CA VAL A 26 -24.81 5.80 -31.16
C VAL A 26 -24.74 7.33 -31.21
N LYS A 27 -24.86 7.91 -32.41
CA LYS A 27 -25.00 9.37 -32.58
C LYS A 27 -26.44 9.79 -32.28
N ILE A 28 -26.72 10.12 -31.02
CA ILE A 28 -27.99 10.73 -30.63
C ILE A 28 -27.90 12.24 -30.92
N LYS A 29 -28.76 12.78 -31.80
CA LYS A 29 -28.96 14.23 -31.95
C LYS A 29 -30.06 14.66 -30.96
N PRO A 30 -29.73 15.38 -29.87
CA PRO A 30 -30.74 15.88 -28.95
C PRO A 30 -31.53 17.03 -29.57
N ASN A 31 -32.86 16.96 -29.52
CA ASN A 31 -33.76 17.96 -30.10
C ASN A 31 -34.23 19.00 -29.07
N THR A 32 -33.89 18.84 -27.78
CA THR A 32 -34.20 19.79 -26.71
C THR A 32 -33.07 19.95 -25.69
N VAL A 33 -33.04 21.09 -24.99
CA VAL A 33 -32.09 21.34 -23.87
C VAL A 33 -32.25 20.30 -22.75
N GLU A 34 -33.47 19.78 -22.59
CA GLU A 34 -33.86 18.82 -21.56
C GLU A 34 -33.39 17.38 -21.86
N GLU A 35 -33.40 16.99 -23.14
CA GLU A 35 -32.76 15.76 -23.62
C GLU A 35 -31.23 15.83 -23.47
N LEU A 36 -30.62 16.99 -23.72
CA LEU A 36 -29.20 17.23 -23.48
C LEU A 36 -28.82 17.05 -22.01
N SER A 37 -29.66 17.52 -21.06
CA SER A 37 -29.43 17.29 -19.64
C SER A 37 -29.58 15.82 -19.25
N LYS A 38 -30.61 15.12 -19.74
CA LYS A 38 -30.81 13.69 -19.47
C LYS A 38 -29.69 12.82 -20.03
N ILE A 39 -29.26 13.07 -21.26
CA ILE A 39 -28.13 12.36 -21.88
C ILE A 39 -26.83 12.65 -21.12
N LYS A 40 -26.62 13.88 -20.63
CA LYS A 40 -25.46 14.19 -19.77
C LYS A 40 -25.52 13.45 -18.44
N GLU A 41 -26.69 13.33 -17.82
CA GLU A 41 -26.87 12.55 -16.59
C GLU A 41 -26.71 11.04 -16.82
N GLU A 42 -27.24 10.50 -17.91
CA GLU A 42 -27.07 9.10 -18.31
C GLU A 42 -25.60 8.80 -18.64
N ILE A 43 -24.92 9.66 -19.42
CA ILE A 43 -23.47 9.54 -19.67
C ILE A 43 -22.70 9.60 -18.35
N LYS A 44 -23.03 10.53 -17.46
CA LYS A 44 -22.42 10.64 -16.13
C LYS A 44 -22.67 9.41 -15.26
N SER A 45 -23.83 8.76 -15.40
CA SER A 45 -24.19 7.50 -14.72
C SER A 45 -23.51 6.27 -15.35
N SER A 46 -23.15 6.35 -16.63
CA SER A 46 -22.49 5.28 -17.40
C SER A 46 -20.95 5.30 -17.32
N LEU A 47 -20.36 6.36 -16.74
CA LEU A 47 -18.93 6.43 -16.49
C LEU A 47 -18.55 5.40 -15.42
N LYS A 48 -17.94 4.31 -15.87
CA LYS A 48 -17.43 3.23 -15.01
C LYS A 48 -16.50 3.83 -13.95
N GLU A 49 -16.88 3.70 -12.69
CA GLU A 49 -16.06 4.09 -11.55
C GLU A 49 -14.83 3.18 -11.48
N GLU A 50 -13.62 3.76 -11.59
CA GLU A 50 -12.37 3.01 -11.47
C GLU A 50 -12.10 2.73 -9.98
N ILE A 51 -11.99 1.45 -9.62
CA ILE A 51 -11.75 1.03 -8.24
C ILE A 51 -10.25 0.79 -8.05
N ASN A 52 -9.63 1.57 -7.18
CA ASN A 52 -8.26 1.43 -6.74
C ASN A 52 -8.22 0.84 -5.32
N VAL A 53 -7.38 -0.15 -5.10
CA VAL A 53 -7.11 -0.68 -3.76
C VAL A 53 -5.61 -0.59 -3.47
N ILE A 54 -5.28 0.11 -2.38
CA ILE A 54 -3.92 0.22 -1.87
C ILE A 54 -3.80 -0.68 -0.64
N TYR A 55 -3.09 -1.80 -0.78
CA TYR A 55 -2.72 -2.64 0.35
C TYR A 55 -1.41 -2.16 0.95
N TYR A 56 -1.38 -1.87 2.25
CA TYR A 56 -0.16 -1.38 2.90
C TYR A 56 0.24 -2.17 4.15
N PHE A 57 1.53 -2.14 4.47
CA PHE A 57 2.06 -2.58 5.75
C PHE A 57 2.99 -1.51 6.33
N SER A 58 2.82 -1.11 7.59
CA SER A 58 3.67 -0.08 8.21
C SER A 58 3.81 -0.24 9.72
N GLY A 59 5.03 -0.10 10.23
CA GLY A 59 5.34 -0.10 11.67
C GLY A 59 5.60 1.29 12.27
N THR A 60 6.09 2.25 11.47
CA THR A 60 6.51 3.59 11.95
C THR A 60 5.97 4.73 11.08
N GLY A 61 4.89 4.47 10.34
CA GLY A 61 4.17 5.48 9.57
C GLY A 61 4.67 5.73 8.14
N ASN A 62 5.90 5.33 7.77
CA ASN A 62 6.45 5.64 6.44
C ASN A 62 5.59 5.14 5.27
N SER A 63 5.35 3.83 5.20
CA SER A 63 4.57 3.24 4.11
C SER A 63 3.09 3.61 4.17
N TYR A 64 2.54 3.82 5.38
CA TYR A 64 1.18 4.34 5.55
C TYR A 64 1.05 5.78 5.02
N TYR A 65 2.02 6.64 5.31
CA TYR A 65 2.07 8.00 4.79
C TYR A 65 2.03 8.01 3.26
N VAL A 66 2.90 7.19 2.63
CA VAL A 66 2.92 7.03 1.17
C VAL A 66 1.57 6.53 0.64
N ALA A 67 0.94 5.56 1.31
CA ALA A 67 -0.39 5.08 0.93
C ALA A 67 -1.47 6.17 1.02
N ARG A 68 -1.50 6.92 2.12
CA ARG A 68 -2.46 8.00 2.38
C ARG A 68 -2.34 9.13 1.36
N GLU A 69 -1.12 9.61 1.11
CA GLU A 69 -0.91 10.70 0.16
C GLU A 69 -1.14 10.23 -1.29
N LEU A 70 -0.76 8.99 -1.63
CA LEU A 70 -1.03 8.45 -2.97
C LEU A 70 -2.54 8.30 -3.21
N ALA A 71 -3.31 7.86 -2.21
CA ALA A 71 -4.76 7.75 -2.33
C ALA A 71 -5.42 9.10 -2.64
N LYS A 72 -4.95 10.19 -2.02
CA LYS A 72 -5.42 11.55 -2.33
C LYS A 72 -5.13 11.92 -3.78
N VAL A 73 -3.92 11.63 -4.28
CA VAL A 73 -3.56 11.90 -5.68
C VAL A 73 -4.43 11.09 -6.64
N LEU A 74 -4.65 9.79 -6.35
CA LEU A 74 -5.47 8.93 -7.20
C LEU A 74 -6.96 9.29 -7.20
N SER A 75 -7.45 9.86 -6.10
CA SER A 75 -8.84 10.32 -5.97
C SER A 75 -9.06 11.69 -6.64
N ASN A 76 -7.99 12.47 -6.82
CA ASN A 76 -8.02 13.74 -7.53
C ASN A 76 -7.96 13.51 -9.05
N ASN A 77 -9.12 13.57 -9.70
CA ASN A 77 -9.30 13.13 -11.09
C ASN A 77 -8.76 14.08 -12.18
N ASN A 78 -7.99 15.14 -11.86
CA ASN A 78 -7.36 16.07 -12.82
C ASN A 78 -8.25 16.43 -14.05
N GLY A 79 -9.56 16.60 -13.85
CA GLY A 79 -10.50 16.93 -14.94
C GLY A 79 -10.73 15.83 -15.99
N LYS A 80 -10.24 14.60 -15.81
CA LYS A 80 -10.37 13.49 -16.78
C LYS A 80 -11.77 12.86 -16.84
N GLY A 81 -12.74 13.37 -16.08
CA GLY A 81 -14.14 12.91 -16.11
C GLY A 81 -14.40 11.52 -15.50
N THR A 82 -13.39 10.67 -15.30
CA THR A 82 -13.55 9.37 -14.65
C THR A 82 -13.76 9.53 -13.15
N LYS A 83 -14.81 8.93 -12.59
CA LYS A 83 -14.99 8.79 -11.15
C LYS A 83 -14.02 7.72 -10.64
N THR A 84 -13.26 8.01 -9.58
CA THR A 84 -12.34 7.06 -8.96
C THR A 84 -12.77 6.81 -7.52
N ASN A 85 -12.64 5.56 -7.09
CA ASN A 85 -12.81 5.14 -5.71
C ASN A 85 -11.51 4.49 -5.26
N THR A 86 -10.80 5.12 -4.33
CA THR A 86 -9.53 4.60 -3.82
C THR A 86 -9.71 4.20 -2.36
N LYS A 87 -9.44 2.93 -2.05
CA LYS A 87 -9.46 2.40 -0.69
C LYS A 87 -8.05 2.08 -0.23
N ILE A 88 -7.72 2.42 1.01
CA ILE A 88 -6.48 1.99 1.65
C ILE A 88 -6.81 0.87 2.65
N ILE A 89 -6.11 -0.26 2.55
CA ILE A 89 -6.38 -1.45 3.36
C ILE A 89 -5.09 -1.93 4.05
N PRO A 90 -5.06 -2.04 5.39
CA PRO A 90 -3.92 -2.58 6.11
C PRO A 90 -3.80 -4.10 5.91
N ILE A 91 -2.67 -4.54 5.34
CA ILE A 91 -2.32 -5.95 5.16
C ILE A 91 -2.38 -6.72 6.48
N ALA A 92 -1.95 -6.08 7.58
CA ALA A 92 -1.90 -6.72 8.89
C ALA A 92 -3.28 -7.04 9.48
N ASN A 93 -4.31 -6.30 9.07
CA ASN A 93 -5.69 -6.64 9.40
C ASN A 93 -6.24 -7.68 8.42
N GLU A 94 -6.00 -7.48 7.13
CA GLU A 94 -6.58 -8.30 6.06
C GLU A 94 -6.10 -9.75 6.10
N ILE A 95 -4.84 -9.99 6.49
CA ILE A 95 -4.25 -11.33 6.59
C ILE A 95 -4.96 -12.21 7.63
N LYS A 96 -5.76 -11.65 8.53
CA LYS A 96 -6.50 -12.40 9.56
C LYS A 96 -7.75 -13.08 9.02
N LYS A 97 -8.28 -12.64 7.87
CA LYS A 97 -9.46 -13.22 7.23
C LYS A 97 -9.15 -14.61 6.71
N GLU A 98 -10.14 -15.49 6.64
CA GLU A 98 -9.98 -16.83 6.05
C GLU A 98 -9.68 -16.73 4.55
N GLN A 99 -10.52 -15.97 3.84
CA GLN A 99 -10.38 -15.68 2.42
C GLN A 99 -10.07 -14.19 2.22
N ILE A 100 -9.18 -13.91 1.26
CA ILE A 100 -8.77 -12.56 0.88
C ILE A 100 -9.08 -12.42 -0.59
N THR A 101 -10.13 -11.68 -0.95
CA THR A 101 -10.51 -11.45 -2.34
C THR A 101 -10.49 -9.96 -2.67
N CYS A 102 -10.20 -9.61 -3.93
CA CYS A 102 -10.15 -8.22 -4.37
C CYS A 102 -10.67 -8.08 -5.80
N GLY A 103 -11.82 -7.42 -5.94
CA GLY A 103 -12.44 -7.07 -7.21
C GLY A 103 -12.20 -5.62 -7.64
N SER A 104 -10.94 -5.21 -7.79
CA SER A 104 -10.56 -3.84 -8.18
C SER A 104 -10.04 -3.76 -9.62
N ASP A 105 -10.01 -2.55 -10.18
CA ASP A 105 -9.35 -2.27 -11.47
C ASP A 105 -7.84 -2.10 -11.30
N ARG A 106 -7.41 -1.66 -10.11
CA ARG A 106 -6.01 -1.45 -9.75
C ARG A 106 -5.72 -1.95 -8.34
N ILE A 107 -4.58 -2.62 -8.16
CA ILE A 107 -4.03 -3.00 -6.85
C ILE A 107 -2.62 -2.44 -6.73
N ILE A 108 -2.36 -1.74 -5.63
CA ILE A 108 -1.05 -1.16 -5.31
C ILE A 108 -0.60 -1.72 -3.96
N PHE A 109 0.53 -2.43 -3.94
CA PHE A 109 1.15 -2.92 -2.71
C PHE A 109 2.17 -1.90 -2.21
N ILE A 110 2.03 -1.39 -0.99
CA ILE A 110 2.93 -0.40 -0.39
C ILE A 110 3.52 -0.93 0.91
N TYR A 111 4.84 -1.09 0.96
CA TYR A 111 5.47 -1.76 2.10
C TYR A 111 6.93 -1.32 2.29
N PRO A 112 7.47 -1.47 3.50
CA PRO A 112 8.88 -1.22 3.76
C PRO A 112 9.75 -2.37 3.26
N VAL A 113 11.03 -2.09 2.98
CA VAL A 113 12.01 -3.12 2.61
C VAL A 113 12.66 -3.72 3.85
N TYR A 114 12.47 -5.03 4.06
CA TYR A 114 13.06 -5.78 5.17
C TYR A 114 13.92 -6.94 4.65
N GLY A 115 15.13 -7.10 5.19
CA GLY A 115 16.05 -8.16 4.74
C GLY A 115 16.39 -8.09 3.25
N PHE A 116 16.46 -6.89 2.67
CA PHE A 116 16.58 -6.65 1.22
C PHE A 116 15.41 -7.23 0.38
N GLY A 117 14.27 -7.52 1.00
CA GLY A 117 13.09 -8.10 0.36
C GLY A 117 11.78 -7.54 0.94
N VAL A 118 10.67 -8.18 0.58
CA VAL A 118 9.34 -7.81 1.09
C VAL A 118 9.17 -8.33 2.52
N PRO A 119 8.43 -7.64 3.41
CA PRO A 119 8.09 -8.18 4.72
C PRO A 119 7.39 -9.54 4.59
N GLU A 120 7.64 -10.46 5.51
CA GLU A 120 7.10 -11.83 5.44
C GLU A 120 5.56 -11.82 5.38
N ILE A 121 4.92 -10.96 6.16
CA ILE A 121 3.47 -10.75 6.12
C ILE A 121 2.95 -10.31 4.74
N VAL A 122 3.73 -9.52 3.99
CA VAL A 122 3.37 -9.06 2.63
C VAL A 122 3.51 -10.20 1.62
N GLU A 123 4.58 -11.00 1.73
CA GLU A 123 4.72 -12.22 0.92
C GLU A 123 3.54 -13.17 1.15
N SER A 124 3.21 -13.44 2.41
CA SER A 124 2.11 -14.31 2.82
C SER A 124 0.76 -13.76 2.37
N PHE A 125 0.58 -12.44 2.40
CA PHE A 125 -0.61 -11.77 1.87
C PHE A 125 -0.77 -11.97 0.37
N ILE A 126 0.26 -11.66 -0.43
CA ILE A 126 0.19 -11.77 -1.91
C ILE A 126 -0.11 -13.21 -2.34
N LYS A 127 0.48 -14.20 -1.68
CA LYS A 127 0.20 -15.63 -1.94
C LYS A 127 -1.28 -15.96 -1.76
N ARG A 128 -1.89 -15.46 -0.68
CA ARG A 128 -3.28 -15.74 -0.30
C ARG A 128 -4.32 -14.89 -1.02
N LEU A 129 -3.95 -13.71 -1.51
CA LEU A 129 -4.84 -12.79 -2.22
C LEU A 129 -5.42 -13.45 -3.48
N ASN A 130 -6.74 -13.49 -3.61
CA ASN A 130 -7.44 -13.88 -4.82
C ASN A 130 -7.91 -12.62 -5.56
N MET A 131 -7.48 -12.46 -6.81
CA MET A 131 -7.88 -11.32 -7.66
C MET A 131 -9.06 -11.78 -8.51
N GLU A 132 -10.24 -11.21 -8.27
CA GLU A 132 -11.48 -11.61 -8.95
C GLU A 132 -11.59 -11.02 -10.36
N ARG A 133 -10.75 -10.03 -10.66
CA ARG A 133 -10.62 -9.36 -11.96
C ARG A 133 -9.19 -9.52 -12.47
N ASN A 134 -8.85 -8.81 -13.55
CA ASN A 134 -7.48 -8.68 -14.02
C ASN A 134 -6.95 -7.25 -13.73
N PRO A 135 -6.65 -6.94 -12.46
CA PRO A 135 -6.26 -5.59 -12.06
C PRO A 135 -4.89 -5.21 -12.62
N LYS A 136 -4.66 -3.90 -12.75
CA LYS A 136 -3.30 -3.38 -12.92
C LYS A 136 -2.57 -3.43 -11.57
N LEU A 137 -1.37 -3.99 -11.56
CA LEU A 137 -0.63 -4.33 -10.35
C LEU A 137 0.61 -3.45 -10.19
N TYR A 138 0.74 -2.83 -9.03
CA TYR A 138 1.85 -1.95 -8.71
C TYR A 138 2.50 -2.34 -7.39
N SER A 139 3.81 -2.16 -7.31
CA SER A 139 4.60 -2.41 -6.10
C SER A 139 5.35 -1.14 -5.72
N ILE A 140 5.15 -0.62 -4.52
CA ILE A 140 5.83 0.57 -4.01
C ILE A 140 6.58 0.19 -2.72
N ALA A 141 7.90 0.25 -2.80
CA ALA A 141 8.79 -0.08 -1.69
C ALA A 141 9.31 1.19 -1.02
N THR A 142 9.09 1.35 0.29
CA THR A 142 9.73 2.42 1.07
C THR A 142 11.04 1.92 1.66
N CYS A 143 12.15 2.62 1.46
CA CYS A 143 13.44 2.21 2.00
C CYS A 143 14.29 3.39 2.49
N GLY A 144 15.22 3.13 3.41
CA GLY A 144 16.17 4.15 3.87
C GLY A 144 17.32 4.45 2.90
N LYS A 145 17.70 3.45 2.09
CA LYS A 145 18.77 3.58 1.08
C LYS A 145 18.52 2.66 -0.11
N MET A 146 18.51 1.34 0.15
CA MET A 146 18.46 0.32 -0.89
C MET A 146 17.17 -0.47 -0.83
N ALA A 147 16.55 -0.68 -1.98
CA ALA A 147 15.33 -1.47 -2.09
C ALA A 147 15.60 -2.98 -2.21
N GLY A 148 16.80 -3.39 -2.64
CA GLY A 148 17.05 -4.79 -3.02
C GLY A 148 16.22 -5.21 -4.24
N GLY A 149 16.10 -6.50 -4.48
CA GLY A 149 15.28 -7.13 -5.54
C GLY A 149 13.79 -7.28 -5.17
N VAL A 150 13.23 -6.33 -4.43
CA VAL A 150 11.85 -6.41 -3.88
C VAL A 150 10.77 -6.46 -4.94
N HIS A 151 10.93 -5.73 -6.05
CA HIS A 151 9.91 -5.68 -7.10
C HIS A 151 9.94 -6.98 -7.92
N CYS A 152 11.13 -7.51 -8.20
CA CYS A 152 11.30 -8.84 -8.80
C CYS A 152 10.72 -9.95 -7.90
N GLN A 153 10.86 -9.81 -6.59
CA GLN A 153 10.27 -10.76 -5.63
C GLN A 153 8.73 -10.74 -5.70
N VAL A 154 8.11 -9.56 -5.70
CA VAL A 154 6.65 -9.44 -5.87
C VAL A 154 6.21 -9.97 -7.23
N ASP A 155 6.90 -9.61 -8.31
CA ASP A 155 6.55 -10.08 -9.66
C ASP A 155 6.62 -11.60 -9.77
N LYS A 156 7.59 -12.24 -9.10
CA LYS A 156 7.65 -13.71 -9.00
C LYS A 156 6.42 -14.29 -8.29
N LEU A 157 6.01 -13.72 -7.16
CA LEU A 157 4.82 -14.16 -6.41
C LEU A 157 3.53 -14.00 -7.23
N LEU A 158 3.44 -12.92 -8.01
CA LEU A 158 2.29 -12.68 -8.90
C LEU A 158 2.28 -13.62 -10.10
N LYS A 159 3.45 -13.97 -10.66
CA LYS A 159 3.58 -14.94 -11.75
C LYS A 159 3.12 -16.34 -11.36
N GLU A 160 3.34 -16.76 -10.12
CA GLU A 160 2.76 -18.00 -9.56
C GLU A 160 1.22 -18.01 -9.62
N LYS A 161 0.61 -16.83 -9.72
CA LYS A 161 -0.84 -16.59 -9.83
C LYS A 161 -1.27 -16.19 -11.25
N LYS A 162 -0.42 -16.39 -12.26
CA LYS A 162 -0.64 -15.99 -13.67
C LYS A 162 -0.88 -14.49 -13.85
N GLN A 163 -0.30 -13.68 -12.97
CA GLN A 163 -0.37 -12.22 -12.98
C GLN A 163 1.03 -11.61 -13.08
N GLN A 164 1.14 -10.32 -13.37
CA GLN A 164 2.41 -9.62 -13.50
C GLN A 164 2.29 -8.17 -13.03
N LEU A 165 3.37 -7.60 -12.48
CA LEU A 165 3.43 -6.16 -12.22
C LEU A 165 3.34 -5.35 -13.51
N ASN A 166 2.54 -4.29 -13.47
CA ASN A 166 2.61 -3.19 -14.44
C ASN A 166 3.84 -2.33 -14.18
N ALA A 167 4.09 -2.00 -12.90
CA ALA A 167 5.29 -1.29 -12.49
C ALA A 167 5.63 -1.48 -11.02
N GLY A 168 6.89 -1.20 -10.71
CA GLY A 168 7.44 -1.18 -9.35
C GLY A 168 8.24 0.10 -9.14
N TYR A 169 8.09 0.70 -7.97
CA TYR A 169 8.70 1.98 -7.63
C TYR A 169 9.27 1.97 -6.22
N THR A 170 10.41 2.64 -6.05
CA THR A 170 11.00 2.86 -4.72
C THR A 170 10.79 4.31 -4.29
N VAL A 171 10.48 4.50 -3.00
CA VAL A 171 10.37 5.79 -2.32
C VAL A 171 11.39 5.83 -1.19
N GLN A 172 12.28 6.81 -1.22
CA GLN A 172 13.26 7.01 -0.14
C GLN A 172 12.56 7.63 1.07
N MET A 173 12.80 7.06 2.24
CA MET A 173 12.22 7.51 3.51
C MET A 173 13.30 7.56 4.59
N PRO A 174 13.14 8.32 5.68
CA PRO A 174 14.07 8.23 6.79
C PRO A 174 14.10 6.79 7.36
N SER A 175 15.30 6.28 7.62
CA SER A 175 15.48 4.91 8.11
C SER A 175 14.90 4.76 9.52
N ASN A 176 14.03 3.76 9.70
CA ASN A 176 13.47 3.38 10.98
C ASN A 176 14.18 2.17 11.63
N TYR A 177 15.29 1.70 11.04
CA TYR A 177 15.99 0.50 11.51
C TYR A 177 16.97 0.83 12.65
N ILE A 178 16.40 1.07 13.84
CA ILE A 178 17.12 1.45 15.07
C ILE A 178 18.15 0.42 15.54
N LEU A 179 18.15 -0.78 14.96
CA LEU A 179 19.12 -1.82 15.30
C LEU A 179 20.51 -1.55 14.72
N ALA A 180 20.59 -0.80 13.63
CA ALA A 180 21.85 -0.42 13.00
C ALA A 180 22.08 1.10 12.98
N PHE A 181 21.02 1.90 12.86
CA PHE A 181 21.13 3.32 12.57
C PHE A 181 20.42 4.19 13.61
N SER A 182 20.99 5.35 13.94
CA SER A 182 20.26 6.40 14.66
C SER A 182 19.37 7.17 13.69
N ALA A 183 18.26 7.71 14.18
CA ALA A 183 17.46 8.65 13.41
C ALA A 183 18.33 9.83 12.91
N PRO A 184 18.12 10.30 11.66
CA PRO A 184 18.78 11.50 11.15
C PRO A 184 18.42 12.75 11.96
N SER A 185 19.06 13.89 11.64
CA SER A 185 18.62 15.19 12.18
C SER A 185 17.19 15.51 11.72
N GLN A 186 16.50 16.35 12.49
CA GLN A 186 15.15 16.79 12.14
C GLN A 186 15.08 17.47 10.77
N SER A 187 16.07 18.31 10.45
CA SER A 187 16.18 18.96 9.14
C SER A 187 16.29 17.94 8.00
N LYS A 188 17.09 16.90 8.18
CA LYS A 188 17.26 15.85 7.16
C LYS A 188 16.01 14.98 7.03
N ILE A 189 15.29 14.74 8.14
CA ILE A 189 13.99 14.07 8.10
C ILE A 189 13.00 14.87 7.26
N ILE A 190 12.91 16.19 7.50
CA ILE A 190 12.01 17.07 6.74
C ILE A 190 12.37 17.07 5.25
N GLU A 191 13.65 17.26 4.92
CA GLU A 191 14.16 17.22 3.53
C GLU A 191 13.74 15.94 2.78
N ILE A 192 13.97 14.76 3.38
CA ILE A 192 13.61 13.47 2.76
C ILE A 192 12.09 13.35 2.57
N LEU A 193 11.29 13.88 3.51
CA LEU A 193 9.84 13.81 3.43
C LEU A 193 9.28 14.82 2.41
N ASP A 194 9.90 15.99 2.25
CA ASP A 194 9.52 16.94 1.19
C ASP A 194 9.78 16.33 -0.20
N ASP A 195 10.93 15.66 -0.39
CA ASP A 195 11.19 14.87 -1.60
C ASP A 195 10.19 13.73 -1.79
N THR A 196 9.75 13.11 -0.70
CA THR A 196 8.71 12.07 -0.72
C THR A 196 7.40 12.60 -1.26
N ASP A 197 6.99 13.83 -0.94
CA ASP A 197 5.74 14.41 -1.44
C ASP A 197 5.76 14.61 -2.95
N ILE A 198 6.88 15.11 -3.45
CA ILE A 198 7.11 15.28 -4.89
C ILE A 198 7.02 13.91 -5.55
N ARG A 199 7.74 12.92 -4.98
CA ARG A 199 7.76 11.55 -5.52
C ARG A 199 6.37 10.91 -5.52
N VAL A 200 5.58 11.05 -4.46
CA VAL A 200 4.23 10.47 -4.38
C VAL A 200 3.30 11.07 -5.44
N LYS A 201 3.39 12.39 -5.68
CA LYS A 201 2.63 13.05 -6.76
C LYS A 201 3.01 12.50 -8.14
N GLU A 202 4.31 12.37 -8.41
CA GLU A 202 4.79 11.75 -9.66
C GLU A 202 4.28 10.32 -9.82
N LEU A 203 4.36 9.50 -8.76
CA LEU A 203 3.88 8.13 -8.78
C LEU A 203 2.38 8.05 -9.06
N GLY A 204 1.58 8.93 -8.47
CA GLY A 204 0.15 9.00 -8.77
C GLY A 204 -0.12 9.27 -10.25
N ASN A 205 0.61 10.20 -10.87
CA ASN A 205 0.50 10.50 -12.30
C ASN A 205 0.91 9.31 -13.19
N LEU A 206 2.02 8.64 -12.86
CA LEU A 206 2.51 7.45 -13.58
C LEU A 206 1.53 6.27 -13.45
N ILE A 207 0.95 6.09 -12.27
CA ILE A 207 -0.03 5.03 -12.02
C ILE A 207 -1.33 5.31 -12.80
N GLN A 208 -1.78 6.56 -12.85
CA GLN A 208 -2.94 6.99 -13.63
C GLN A 208 -2.72 6.89 -15.15
N SER A 209 -1.49 7.10 -15.64
CA SER A 209 -1.18 6.93 -17.07
C SER A 209 -1.20 5.46 -17.51
N ASN A 210 -1.14 4.52 -16.56
CA ASN A 210 -1.11 3.09 -16.79
C ASN A 210 0.09 2.60 -17.61
N GLU A 211 1.14 3.40 -17.66
CA GLU A 211 2.38 3.02 -18.34
C GLU A 211 2.94 1.75 -17.69
N LYS A 212 3.25 0.77 -18.54
CA LYS A 212 4.02 -0.39 -18.12
C LYS A 212 5.48 0.02 -18.03
N ASN A 213 6.01 -0.04 -16.82
CA ASN A 213 7.44 0.00 -16.60
C ASN A 213 7.75 -1.27 -15.82
N ASN A 214 8.01 -2.36 -16.54
CA ASN A 214 8.38 -3.63 -15.92
C ASN A 214 9.54 -3.34 -14.97
N ALA A 215 9.27 -3.34 -13.66
CA ALA A 215 10.29 -2.99 -12.68
C ALA A 215 11.45 -3.97 -12.80
N MET A 216 12.55 -3.49 -13.36
CA MET A 216 13.78 -4.24 -13.41
C MET A 216 14.66 -3.72 -12.29
N ASP A 217 14.53 -4.35 -11.11
CA ASP A 217 15.61 -4.29 -10.14
C ASP A 217 16.90 -4.74 -10.84
N SER A 218 18.04 -4.17 -10.44
CA SER A 218 19.30 -4.59 -11.03
C SER A 218 19.56 -6.09 -10.77
N ILE A 219 20.29 -6.74 -11.68
CA ILE A 219 20.65 -8.17 -11.53
C ILE A 219 21.34 -8.41 -10.18
N ILE A 220 22.19 -7.48 -9.75
CA ILE A 220 22.89 -7.51 -8.46
C ILE A 220 21.89 -7.49 -7.30
N ALA A 221 20.87 -6.61 -7.37
CA ALA A 221 19.83 -6.52 -6.35
C ALA A 221 19.00 -7.81 -6.27
N LYS A 222 18.70 -8.45 -7.40
CA LYS A 222 18.01 -9.75 -7.44
C LYS A 222 18.82 -10.86 -6.78
N ILE A 223 20.12 -10.94 -7.09
CA ILE A 223 21.03 -11.96 -6.53
C ILE A 223 21.17 -11.75 -5.02
N SER A 224 21.37 -10.50 -4.56
CA SER A 224 21.51 -10.22 -3.14
C SER A 224 20.25 -10.59 -2.37
N THR A 225 19.06 -10.20 -2.84
CA THR A 225 17.79 -10.61 -2.21
C THR A 225 17.63 -12.12 -2.19
N GLY A 226 17.94 -12.81 -3.30
CA GLY A 226 17.85 -14.27 -3.37
C GLY A 226 18.73 -15.00 -2.33
N ALA A 227 19.90 -14.45 -2.02
CA ALA A 227 20.80 -15.01 -1.02
C ALA A 227 20.43 -14.63 0.42
N PHE A 228 20.12 -13.36 0.69
CA PHE A 228 19.93 -12.86 2.05
C PHE A 228 18.51 -13.10 2.58
N TYR A 229 17.49 -13.00 1.74
CA TYR A 229 16.09 -13.05 2.16
C TYR A 229 15.68 -14.35 2.87
N PRO A 230 16.05 -15.56 2.38
CA PRO A 230 15.68 -16.80 3.06
C PRO A 230 16.29 -16.92 4.46
N PHE A 231 17.54 -16.46 4.63
CA PHE A 231 18.21 -16.46 5.93
C PHE A 231 17.54 -15.46 6.89
N TRP A 232 17.27 -14.24 6.41
CA TRP A 232 16.54 -13.23 7.17
C TRP A 232 15.17 -13.76 7.61
N LYS A 233 14.37 -14.31 6.68
CA LYS A 233 13.04 -14.87 6.96
C LYS A 233 13.09 -16.00 7.99
N LYS A 234 14.07 -16.91 7.90
CA LYS A 234 14.27 -17.97 8.89
C LYS A 234 14.60 -17.40 10.29
N SER A 235 15.34 -16.29 10.35
CA SER A 235 15.69 -15.65 11.63
C SER A 235 14.52 -14.92 12.30
N LEU A 236 13.46 -14.61 11.55
CA LEU A 236 12.33 -13.79 12.01
C LEU A 236 11.53 -14.45 13.15
N TYR A 237 11.35 -15.77 13.11
CA TYR A 237 10.56 -16.55 14.08
C TYR A 237 11.02 -16.36 15.54
N LYS A 238 12.31 -16.08 15.77
CA LYS A 238 12.89 -15.86 17.11
C LYS A 238 13.46 -14.46 17.28
N PHE A 239 13.07 -13.54 16.41
CA PHE A 239 13.65 -12.21 16.43
C PHE A 239 13.30 -11.46 17.71
N ASP A 240 12.08 -11.66 18.21
CA ASP A 240 11.60 -10.96 19.40
C ASP A 240 12.18 -11.48 20.72
N GLU A 241 12.66 -12.71 20.79
CA GLU A 241 13.41 -13.26 21.93
C GLU A 241 14.66 -12.43 22.29
N LYS A 242 15.14 -11.61 21.34
CA LYS A 242 16.33 -10.77 21.52
C LYS A 242 16.01 -9.38 22.09
N PHE A 243 14.73 -8.99 22.17
CA PHE A 243 14.36 -7.77 22.87
C PHE A 243 14.50 -7.95 24.38
N LYS A 244 14.98 -6.90 25.04
CA LYS A 244 15.02 -6.78 26.49
C LYS A 244 14.11 -5.65 26.91
N ILE A 245 13.32 -5.87 27.95
CA ILE A 245 12.49 -4.84 28.57
C ILE A 245 13.19 -4.36 29.83
N SER A 246 13.50 -3.07 29.93
CA SER A 246 14.14 -2.50 31.11
C SER A 246 13.12 -2.13 32.19
N LYS A 247 13.60 -1.93 33.42
CA LYS A 247 12.79 -1.47 34.56
C LYS A 247 12.15 -0.08 34.37
N ALA A 248 12.50 0.64 33.30
CA ALA A 248 11.83 1.88 32.92
C ALA A 248 10.42 1.63 32.34
N CYS A 249 10.01 0.37 32.14
CA CYS A 249 8.67 0.02 31.69
C CYS A 249 7.62 0.46 32.71
N ASN A 250 6.67 1.28 32.28
CA ASN A 250 5.55 1.77 33.09
C ASN A 250 4.21 1.16 32.67
N LEU A 251 4.22 0.07 31.90
CA LEU A 251 3.03 -0.63 31.41
C LEU A 251 2.04 0.24 30.62
N CYS A 252 2.51 1.29 29.95
CA CYS A 252 1.63 2.21 29.20
C CYS A 252 0.85 1.59 28.02
N GLY A 253 1.17 0.37 27.58
CA GLY A 253 0.42 -0.31 26.51
C GLY A 253 0.76 0.11 25.08
N ASN A 254 1.50 1.20 24.84
CA ASN A 254 1.80 1.70 23.48
C ASN A 254 2.39 0.63 22.56
N CYS A 255 3.25 -0.25 23.09
CA CYS A 255 3.87 -1.33 22.33
C CYS A 255 2.88 -2.41 21.87
N VAL A 256 1.81 -2.64 22.64
CA VAL A 256 0.71 -3.55 22.30
C VAL A 256 -0.11 -2.92 21.17
N GLU A 257 -0.51 -1.66 21.36
CA GLU A 257 -1.41 -0.95 20.44
C GLU A 257 -0.78 -0.71 19.06
N ILE A 258 0.48 -0.30 19.01
CA ILE A 258 1.18 -0.01 17.76
C ILE A 258 1.57 -1.28 16.98
N CYS A 259 1.54 -2.46 17.61
CA CYS A 259 2.00 -3.68 16.98
C CYS A 259 0.98 -4.16 15.92
N PRO A 260 1.30 -4.08 14.61
CA PRO A 260 0.31 -4.40 13.57
C PRO A 260 -0.12 -5.87 13.58
N VAL A 261 0.71 -6.74 14.16
CA VAL A 261 0.53 -8.20 14.19
C VAL A 261 0.20 -8.75 15.58
N SER A 262 -0.14 -7.86 16.53
CA SER A 262 -0.53 -8.24 17.91
C SER A 262 0.49 -9.19 18.55
N ASN A 263 1.79 -8.88 18.42
CA ASN A 263 2.88 -9.71 18.93
C ASN A 263 3.16 -9.51 20.42
N ILE A 264 2.63 -8.45 21.03
CA ILE A 264 2.97 -8.08 22.40
C ILE A 264 1.70 -8.12 23.24
N GLU A 265 1.81 -8.65 24.45
CA GLU A 265 0.74 -8.75 25.43
C GLU A 265 1.25 -8.27 26.79
N ILE A 266 0.39 -7.59 27.55
CA ILE A 266 0.65 -7.27 28.96
C ILE A 266 -0.12 -8.28 29.80
N VAL A 267 0.60 -9.11 30.56
CA VAL A 267 -0.05 -10.06 31.47
C VAL A 267 -0.41 -9.39 32.79
N ASP A 268 -1.58 -9.74 33.30
CA ASP A 268 -2.04 -9.27 34.60
C ASP A 268 -1.54 -10.18 35.73
N ASN A 269 -0.38 -9.84 36.26
CA ASN A 269 0.23 -10.55 37.37
C ASN A 269 1.07 -9.57 38.21
N GLU A 270 0.49 -9.10 39.31
CA GLU A 270 1.11 -8.13 40.22
C GLU A 270 2.36 -8.66 40.93
N LYS A 271 2.61 -9.98 40.89
CA LYS A 271 3.83 -10.58 41.46
C LYS A 271 5.05 -10.41 40.56
N LEU A 272 4.86 -10.00 39.31
CA LEU A 272 5.94 -9.77 38.34
C LEU A 272 6.33 -8.29 38.31
N GLU A 273 7.61 -8.00 38.09
CA GLU A 273 8.04 -6.64 37.76
C GLU A 273 7.41 -6.21 36.42
N ASN A 274 7.21 -4.90 36.23
CA ASN A 274 6.59 -4.36 35.01
C ASN A 274 7.26 -4.84 33.71
N ASN A 275 8.58 -5.00 33.69
CA ASN A 275 9.31 -5.52 32.54
C ASN A 275 8.97 -6.97 32.21
N ASP A 276 8.71 -7.80 33.23
CA ASP A 276 8.43 -9.23 33.06
C ASP A 276 6.96 -9.50 32.72
N ARG A 277 6.11 -8.47 32.83
CA ARG A 277 4.71 -8.51 32.40
C ARG A 277 4.53 -8.29 30.90
N ILE A 278 5.58 -7.93 30.17
CA ILE A 278 5.53 -7.77 28.70
C ILE A 278 5.94 -9.08 28.03
N ILE A 279 4.99 -9.76 27.38
CA ILE A 279 5.22 -11.04 26.73
C ILE A 279 5.15 -10.91 25.20
N TYR A 280 6.08 -11.56 24.51
CA TYR A 280 6.10 -11.66 23.06
C TYR A 280 5.46 -12.97 22.59
N LYS A 281 4.68 -12.91 21.50
CA LYS A 281 3.89 -14.03 20.97
C LYS A 281 4.52 -14.70 19.75
N HIS A 282 5.80 -14.40 19.45
CA HIS A 282 6.58 -14.97 18.34
C HIS A 282 5.98 -14.75 16.94
N LYS A 283 5.30 -13.61 16.76
CA LYS A 283 4.71 -13.11 15.50
C LYS A 283 5.45 -11.90 14.94
N CYS A 284 6.61 -11.54 15.50
CA CYS A 284 7.34 -10.32 15.14
C CYS A 284 7.62 -10.23 13.63
N GLN A 285 7.43 -9.04 13.06
CA GLN A 285 7.71 -8.75 11.65
C GLN A 285 8.90 -7.80 11.46
N GLU A 286 9.69 -7.58 12.52
CA GLU A 286 10.85 -6.67 12.50
C GLU A 286 10.50 -5.22 12.11
N CYS A 287 9.24 -4.80 12.30
CA CYS A 287 8.79 -3.48 11.82
C CYS A 287 9.27 -2.28 12.64
N MET A 288 9.91 -2.54 13.79
CA MET A 288 10.43 -1.57 14.76
C MET A 288 9.40 -0.65 15.42
N GLY A 289 8.09 -0.79 15.15
CA GLY A 289 7.07 0.10 15.70
C GLY A 289 7.11 0.24 17.23
N CYS A 290 7.13 -0.88 17.95
CA CYS A 290 7.13 -0.89 19.42
C CYS A 290 8.38 -0.24 20.04
N ILE A 291 9.57 -0.58 19.55
CA ILE A 291 10.84 -0.03 20.07
C ILE A 291 11.01 1.45 19.75
N GLN A 292 10.48 1.90 18.61
CA GLN A 292 10.56 3.29 18.18
C GLN A 292 9.62 4.22 18.97
N THR A 293 8.47 3.70 19.42
CA THR A 293 7.39 4.48 20.04
C THR A 293 7.28 4.31 21.56
N CYS A 294 8.10 3.46 22.18
CA CYS A 294 8.10 3.29 23.62
C CYS A 294 8.51 4.60 24.32
N PRO A 295 7.61 5.25 25.08
CA PRO A 295 7.84 6.59 25.62
C PRO A 295 8.96 6.61 26.66
N THR A 296 9.11 5.54 27.43
CA THR A 296 10.18 5.39 28.43
C THR A 296 11.44 4.72 27.88
N ARG A 297 11.47 4.42 26.57
CA ARG A 297 12.57 3.68 25.90
C ARG A 297 12.92 2.35 26.58
N ALA A 298 11.93 1.70 27.18
CA ALA A 298 12.12 0.46 27.92
C ALA A 298 12.41 -0.75 27.03
N ILE A 299 11.98 -0.73 25.76
CA ILE A 299 12.25 -1.81 24.80
C ILE A 299 13.64 -1.60 24.19
N ILE A 300 14.54 -2.56 24.38
CA ILE A 300 15.94 -2.47 23.98
C ILE A 300 16.32 -3.69 23.15
N TYR A 301 17.11 -3.47 22.09
CA TYR A 301 17.76 -4.53 21.33
C TYR A 301 19.21 -4.14 21.10
N GLY A 302 20.14 -4.94 21.62
CA GLY A 302 21.57 -4.64 21.57
C GLY A 302 21.87 -3.21 22.01
N SER A 303 22.43 -2.39 21.11
CA SER A 303 22.81 -1.01 21.37
C SER A 303 21.73 0.04 21.05
N SER A 304 20.48 -0.36 20.80
CA SER A 304 19.40 0.56 20.39
C SER A 304 19.15 1.69 21.40
N ALA A 305 19.36 1.45 22.69
CA ALA A 305 19.17 2.45 23.74
C ALA A 305 20.00 3.73 23.51
N LYS A 306 21.18 3.60 22.89
CA LYS A 306 22.10 4.70 22.57
C LYS A 306 21.73 5.49 21.31
N ARG A 307 20.68 5.08 20.59
CA ARG A 307 20.32 5.63 19.28
C ARG A 307 19.03 6.45 19.36
N LYS A 308 18.95 7.52 18.56
CA LYS A 308 17.74 8.35 18.48
C LYS A 308 16.62 7.56 17.81
N SER A 309 15.42 7.64 18.38
CA SER A 309 14.22 7.03 17.79
C SER A 309 13.69 7.83 16.60
N TYR A 310 12.95 7.13 15.75
CA TYR A 310 12.27 7.68 14.59
C TYR A 310 10.85 7.14 14.50
N PHE A 311 9.88 8.04 14.43
CA PHE A 311 8.54 7.81 13.95
C PHE A 311 8.25 8.87 12.89
N ASN A 312 7.50 8.54 11.84
CA ASN A 312 7.24 9.51 10.78
C ASN A 312 6.47 10.73 11.35
N PRO A 313 7.05 11.95 11.31
CA PRO A 313 6.44 13.13 11.94
C PRO A 313 5.21 13.67 11.20
N ARG A 314 4.83 13.09 10.06
CA ARG A 314 3.63 13.45 9.29
C ARG A 314 2.46 12.48 9.51
N VAL A 315 2.61 11.58 10.48
CA VAL A 315 1.61 10.59 10.88
C VAL A 315 1.52 10.64 12.40
N GLU A 316 0.31 10.75 12.93
CA GLU A 316 0.11 10.63 14.38
C GLU A 316 0.13 9.16 14.79
N ILE A 317 0.65 8.86 15.99
CA ILE A 317 0.74 7.46 16.46
C ILE A 317 -0.64 6.80 16.51
N ASN A 318 -1.64 7.50 17.05
CA ASN A 318 -3.01 6.99 17.16
C ASN A 318 -3.66 6.79 15.78
N GLU A 319 -3.37 7.68 14.83
CA GLU A 319 -3.84 7.53 13.45
C GLU A 319 -3.31 6.22 12.85
N LEU A 320 -2.02 5.92 13.02
CA LEU A 320 -1.44 4.67 12.52
C LEU A 320 -2.02 3.44 13.22
N ILE A 321 -2.28 3.51 14.53
CA ILE A 321 -2.90 2.42 15.30
C ILE A 321 -4.28 2.11 14.73
N GLU A 322 -5.13 3.13 14.56
CA GLU A 322 -6.48 2.98 14.04
C GLU A 322 -6.49 2.50 12.58
N ALA A 323 -5.62 3.06 11.75
CA ALA A 323 -5.44 2.64 10.37
C ALA A 323 -5.00 1.17 10.27
N ASN A 324 -4.01 0.73 11.07
CA ASN A 324 -3.55 -0.66 11.07
C ASN A 324 -4.61 -1.66 11.58
N LYS A 325 -5.57 -1.20 12.38
CA LYS A 325 -6.75 -1.98 12.81
C LYS A 325 -7.89 -1.97 11.79
N GLY A 326 -7.78 -1.18 10.70
CA GLY A 326 -8.83 -1.01 9.70
C GLY A 326 -10.05 -0.24 10.21
N ILE A 327 -9.88 0.57 11.27
CA ILE A 327 -10.94 1.41 11.85
C ILE A 327 -11.16 2.63 10.96
N ILE A 328 -10.07 3.30 10.59
CA ILE A 328 -10.10 4.37 9.59
C ILE A 328 -9.97 3.71 8.21
N ASN A 329 -11.08 3.57 7.51
CA ASN A 329 -11.08 3.32 6.06
C ASN A 329 -11.26 4.67 5.37
N GLN A 330 -10.16 5.20 4.80
CA GLN A 330 -10.18 6.40 3.96
C GLN A 330 -10.37 6.01 2.50
#